data_AF-A0A0D0U7U3-F1
#
_entry.id   AF-A0A0D0U7U3-F1
#
_cell.length_a   1.000
_cell.length_b   1.000
_cell.length_c   1.000
_cell.angle_alpha   90.00
_cell.angle_beta   90.00
_cell.angle_gamma   90.00
#
_symmetry.space_group_name_H-M   'P 1'
#
loop_
_entity.id
_entity.type
_entity.pdbx_description
1 polymer ?
#
loop_
_entity_poly.entity_id
_entity_poly.type
_entity_poly.pdbx_seq_one_letter_code
_entity_poly.pdbx_strand_id
1 'polypeptide(L)'
;MSSTKSRIQIKTIISSPTPLLPRPLPSSPSKKRQRTRVLGTMFKLFMGLGLVIYLLWVVGFFWERAMLPQPGDGGRESTLGSEKANVLREGGGGGMISNKPEAYVTFLSSIIDPWYLLSTRLLLYQLRHHPRTSDPARPLIVLTTPQIPAAAEDKLENEGAEIKRVELLVDGFPVPEGMGENHHWKDQYTKLHIFNLTTYSRLLYLDNDILLLQSLAPLWETNLPTMKNGGVAGVGERNKLSMVENDKRTRPEEGEVKDYLNAGFMMITPDEERFNELRKVRGYKPFYMEQALLNHYFDWKGAHPWEELDPLSVSHFPQKEDLTGGYQSLHAKMWKDDIDKEVVDHWEEIIKDMEQFWNSR
;
A
#
# COMPACT_ATOMS: atom_id res chain seq x y z
N MET A 1 78.17 12.96 23.05
CA MET A 1 76.79 13.04 23.56
C MET A 1 75.93 13.59 22.44
N SER A 2 75.09 12.71 21.89
CA SER A 2 74.18 12.95 20.77
C SER A 2 72.94 13.67 21.28
N SER A 3 72.46 14.68 20.55
CA SER A 3 71.06 15.12 20.64
C SER A 3 70.55 15.42 19.24
N THR A 4 69.84 14.43 18.74
CA THR A 4 69.26 14.32 17.40
C THR A 4 68.03 15.20 17.28
N LYS A 5 68.03 16.08 16.27
CA LYS A 5 66.81 16.77 15.79
C LYS A 5 65.87 15.72 15.15
N SER A 6 64.68 15.56 15.73
CA SER A 6 63.57 14.83 15.11
C SER A 6 62.70 15.79 14.32
N ARG A 7 62.75 15.68 12.99
CA ARG A 7 61.89 16.38 12.03
C ARG A 7 60.72 15.43 11.74
N ILE A 8 59.54 15.72 12.29
CA ILE A 8 58.34 14.94 12.02
C ILE A 8 57.87 15.26 10.59
N GLN A 9 58.04 14.30 9.67
CA GLN A 9 57.38 14.32 8.36
C GLN A 9 55.92 13.92 8.56
N ILE A 10 55.00 14.86 8.37
CA ILE A 10 53.58 14.54 8.22
C ILE A 10 53.41 14.01 6.78
N LYS A 11 53.29 12.69 6.64
CA LYS A 11 52.84 12.04 5.41
C LYS A 11 51.35 12.34 5.25
N THR A 12 51.00 13.19 4.29
CA THR A 12 49.64 13.32 3.79
C THR A 12 49.25 12.01 3.11
N ILE A 13 48.43 11.20 3.79
CA ILE A 13 47.77 10.05 3.18
C ILE A 13 46.57 10.60 2.42
N ILE A 14 46.74 10.82 1.13
CA ILE A 14 45.62 10.98 0.20
C ILE A 14 45.02 9.58 0.04
N SER A 15 43.99 9.28 0.83
CA SER A 15 43.14 8.12 0.57
C SER A 15 42.24 8.45 -0.62
N SER A 16 42.58 7.90 -1.77
CA SER A 16 41.70 7.80 -2.93
C SER A 16 40.37 7.16 -2.50
N PRO A 17 39.21 7.68 -2.94
CA PRO A 17 37.94 6.97 -2.75
C PRO A 17 38.05 5.66 -3.54
N THR A 18 38.10 4.56 -2.81
CA THR A 18 38.05 3.23 -3.41
C THR A 18 36.69 3.10 -4.07
N PRO A 19 36.61 2.75 -5.36
CA PRO A 19 35.33 2.54 -6.02
C PRO A 19 34.62 1.40 -5.29
N LEU A 20 33.43 1.68 -4.78
CA LEU A 20 32.53 0.65 -4.26
C LEU A 20 32.17 -0.24 -5.45
N LEU A 21 32.89 -1.35 -5.62
CA LEU A 21 32.52 -2.45 -6.50
C LEU A 21 31.02 -2.76 -6.32
N PRO A 22 30.32 -3.22 -7.38
CA PRO A 22 28.90 -3.54 -7.29
C PRO A 22 28.74 -4.60 -6.21
N ARG A 23 28.13 -4.22 -5.08
CA ARG A 23 27.77 -5.20 -4.07
C ARG A 23 26.86 -6.21 -4.77
N PRO A 24 27.06 -7.52 -4.58
CA PRO A 24 26.02 -8.47 -4.97
C PRO A 24 24.72 -8.01 -4.32
N LEU A 25 23.60 -8.14 -5.05
CA LEU A 25 22.26 -7.95 -4.48
C LEU A 25 22.23 -8.61 -3.09
N PRO A 26 21.55 -8.01 -2.09
CA PRO A 26 21.38 -8.68 -0.80
C PRO A 26 20.97 -10.13 -1.05
N SER A 27 21.60 -11.09 -0.38
CA SER A 27 21.33 -12.49 -0.64
C SER A 27 19.84 -12.78 -0.37
N SER A 28 19.11 -13.29 -1.38
CA SER A 28 17.73 -13.74 -1.19
C SER A 28 17.70 -14.81 -0.08
N PRO A 29 16.75 -14.75 0.88
CA PRO A 29 16.66 -15.77 1.92
C PRO A 29 16.43 -17.15 1.30
N SER A 30 17.34 -18.09 1.51
CA SER A 30 17.12 -19.49 1.08
C SER A 30 15.83 -20.02 1.72
N LYS A 31 14.83 -20.37 0.90
CA LYS A 31 13.55 -20.97 1.35
C LYS A 31 13.84 -22.35 2.00
N LYS A 32 14.12 -22.40 3.31
CA LYS A 32 14.01 -23.66 4.08
C LYS A 32 12.52 -23.97 4.24
N ARG A 33 12.05 -24.89 3.40
CA ARG A 33 10.69 -25.45 3.40
C ARG A 33 10.42 -26.17 4.73
N GLN A 34 9.89 -25.46 5.73
CA GLN A 34 9.48 -26.08 6.99
C GLN A 34 8.09 -26.69 6.80
N ARG A 35 8.05 -27.93 6.29
CA ARG A 35 6.82 -28.75 6.31
C ARG A 35 6.56 -29.14 7.77
N THR A 36 5.72 -28.38 8.47
CA THR A 36 5.13 -28.82 9.74
C THR A 36 4.09 -29.89 9.43
N ARG A 37 4.48 -31.15 9.68
CA ARG A 37 3.61 -32.33 9.57
C ARG A 37 2.82 -32.42 10.88
N VAL A 38 1.64 -31.82 10.93
CA VAL A 38 0.75 -31.92 12.11
C VAL A 38 -0.68 -32.28 11.67
N LEU A 39 -1.04 -33.53 11.96
CA LEU A 39 -2.36 -34.03 12.38
C LEU A 39 -3.53 -34.16 11.37
N GLY A 40 -3.37 -35.08 10.41
CA GLY A 40 -4.48 -35.57 9.56
C GLY A 40 -5.55 -36.41 10.28
N THR A 41 -5.41 -36.67 11.59
CA THR A 41 -6.35 -37.52 12.35
C THR A 41 -7.42 -36.71 13.07
N MET A 42 -7.11 -35.50 13.55
CA MET A 42 -8.09 -34.61 14.22
C MET A 42 -9.06 -33.97 13.21
N PHE A 43 -8.61 -33.69 11.99
CA PHE A 43 -9.42 -33.08 10.94
C PHE A 43 -10.59 -33.97 10.47
N LYS A 44 -10.41 -35.30 10.49
CA LYS A 44 -11.44 -36.27 10.09
C LYS A 44 -12.56 -36.42 11.14
N LEU A 45 -12.25 -36.26 12.42
CA LEU A 45 -13.23 -36.30 13.51
C LEU A 45 -14.11 -35.03 13.54
N PHE A 46 -13.53 -33.86 13.29
CA PHE A 46 -14.28 -32.59 13.21
C PHE A 46 -15.23 -32.53 12.00
N MET A 47 -14.81 -33.06 10.85
CA MET A 47 -15.67 -33.17 9.65
C MET A 47 -16.86 -34.13 9.87
N GLY A 48 -16.66 -35.22 10.62
CA GLY A 48 -17.73 -36.18 10.93
C GLY A 48 -18.82 -35.61 11.85
N LEU A 49 -18.42 -34.84 12.87
CA LEU A 49 -19.36 -34.24 13.82
C LEU A 49 -20.16 -33.09 13.18
N GLY A 50 -19.52 -32.28 12.32
CA GLY A 50 -20.19 -31.19 11.60
C GLY A 50 -21.26 -31.68 10.61
N LEU A 51 -21.02 -32.82 9.95
CA LEU A 51 -21.99 -33.42 9.03
C LEU A 51 -23.26 -33.90 9.75
N VAL A 52 -23.12 -34.47 10.95
CA VAL A 52 -24.26 -34.94 11.76
C VAL A 52 -25.10 -33.76 12.26
N ILE A 53 -24.45 -32.68 12.71
CA ILE A 53 -25.15 -31.46 13.14
C ILE A 53 -25.89 -30.80 11.97
N TYR A 54 -25.27 -30.74 10.79
CA TYR A 54 -25.91 -30.21 9.58
C TYR A 54 -27.12 -31.05 9.15
N LEU A 55 -27.02 -32.38 9.18
CA LEU A 55 -28.15 -33.26 8.86
C LEU A 55 -29.30 -33.13 9.86
N LEU A 56 -29.02 -32.98 11.15
CA LEU A 56 -30.03 -32.71 12.17
C LEU A 56 -30.71 -31.35 11.97
N TRP A 57 -29.94 -30.33 11.57
CA TRP A 57 -30.48 -29.00 11.25
C TRP A 57 -31.36 -29.03 9.99
N VAL A 58 -30.95 -29.71 8.93
CA VAL A 58 -31.74 -29.87 7.69
C VAL A 58 -33.05 -30.60 7.97
N VAL A 59 -33.05 -31.67 8.77
CA VAL A 59 -34.28 -32.40 9.14
C VAL A 59 -35.23 -31.51 9.96
N GLY A 60 -34.71 -30.71 10.90
CA GLY A 60 -35.51 -29.75 11.66
C GLY A 60 -36.10 -28.63 10.79
N PHE A 61 -35.30 -28.08 9.86
CA PHE A 61 -35.69 -27.00 8.95
C PHE A 61 -36.81 -27.41 7.98
N PHE A 62 -36.85 -28.68 7.56
CA PHE A 62 -37.93 -29.19 6.71
C PHE A 62 -39.18 -29.63 7.51
N TRP A 63 -39.03 -30.00 8.78
CA TRP A 63 -40.18 -30.32 9.65
C TRP A 63 -41.02 -29.08 9.99
N GLU A 64 -40.38 -27.93 10.19
CA GLU A 64 -41.05 -26.64 10.43
C GLU A 64 -41.81 -26.12 9.19
N ARG A 65 -41.36 -26.47 7.99
CA ARG A 65 -41.95 -26.02 6.72
C ARG A 65 -43.12 -26.88 6.22
N ALA A 66 -43.35 -28.05 6.83
CA ALA A 66 -44.41 -28.98 6.45
C ALA A 66 -45.74 -28.76 7.21
N MET A 67 -45.79 -27.89 8.22
CA MET A 67 -46.97 -27.69 9.07
C MET A 67 -47.50 -26.26 9.15
N LEU A 68 -47.44 -25.49 8.07
CA LEU A 68 -48.15 -24.20 7.99
C LEU A 68 -49.04 -24.12 6.74
N PRO A 69 -50.34 -23.78 6.89
CA PRO A 69 -51.27 -23.65 5.78
C PRO A 69 -51.05 -22.33 5.02
N GLN A 70 -51.12 -22.40 3.69
CA GLN A 70 -51.06 -21.25 2.78
C GLN A 70 -52.41 -20.51 2.73
N PRO A 71 -52.44 -19.17 2.71
CA PRO A 71 -53.60 -18.42 2.25
C PRO A 71 -53.43 -17.90 0.81
N GLY A 72 -54.37 -18.29 -0.05
CA GLY A 72 -55.25 -17.38 -0.78
C GLY A 72 -54.66 -16.46 -1.87
N ASP A 73 -54.92 -16.86 -3.11
CA ASP A 73 -54.81 -16.09 -4.35
C ASP A 73 -55.72 -14.83 -4.35
N GLY A 74 -55.26 -13.75 -4.97
CA GLY A 74 -55.92 -12.45 -5.00
C GLY A 74 -55.21 -11.48 -5.94
N GLY A 75 -55.44 -11.65 -7.25
CA GLY A 75 -54.90 -10.79 -8.29
C GLY A 75 -55.45 -9.36 -8.26
N ARG A 76 -54.61 -8.40 -8.70
CA ARG A 76 -55.07 -7.21 -9.41
C ARG A 76 -53.93 -6.56 -10.20
N GLU A 77 -54.21 -6.42 -11.49
CA GLU A 77 -53.50 -5.63 -12.49
C GLU A 77 -53.80 -4.13 -12.28
N SER A 78 -52.80 -3.25 -12.40
CA SER A 78 -52.97 -1.93 -13.03
C SER A 78 -51.63 -1.22 -13.25
N THR A 79 -51.59 -0.57 -14.41
CA THR A 79 -50.56 0.20 -15.11
C THR A 79 -50.19 1.56 -14.48
N LEU A 80 -49.20 2.22 -15.12
CA LEU A 80 -48.79 3.64 -15.02
C LEU A 80 -47.79 3.95 -13.89
N GLY A 81 -46.68 4.66 -14.09
CA GLY A 81 -46.17 5.40 -15.24
C GLY A 81 -44.73 5.84 -14.99
N SER A 82 -44.03 6.11 -16.09
CA SER A 82 -42.71 6.75 -16.14
C SER A 82 -42.84 8.22 -15.70
N GLU A 83 -42.00 8.65 -14.76
CA GLU A 83 -41.61 10.06 -14.65
C GLU A 83 -40.09 10.21 -14.64
N LYS A 84 -39.58 10.63 -15.80
CA LYS A 84 -38.37 11.44 -15.91
C LYS A 84 -38.81 12.91 -15.91
N ALA A 85 -38.27 13.71 -15.00
CA ALA A 85 -38.03 15.15 -15.18
C ALA A 85 -37.00 15.59 -14.12
N ASN A 86 -35.76 15.87 -14.53
CA ASN A 86 -35.27 17.24 -14.77
C ASN A 86 -35.39 18.15 -13.54
N VAL A 87 -34.32 18.19 -12.74
CA VAL A 87 -33.94 19.39 -12.00
C VAL A 87 -32.67 19.92 -12.63
N LEU A 88 -32.82 21.04 -13.33
CA LEU A 88 -31.75 21.86 -13.87
C LEU A 88 -31.10 22.66 -12.74
N ARG A 89 -29.77 22.64 -12.73
CA ARG A 89 -28.81 23.74 -12.51
C ARG A 89 -29.22 24.81 -11.50
N GLU A 90 -28.47 24.88 -10.41
CA GLU A 90 -27.82 26.12 -9.97
C GLU A 90 -26.61 25.79 -9.08
N GLY A 91 -25.50 26.52 -9.26
CA GLY A 91 -24.29 26.37 -8.45
C GLY A 91 -23.02 26.12 -9.24
N GLY A 92 -22.67 27.03 -10.16
CA GLY A 92 -21.31 27.11 -10.68
C GLY A 92 -20.33 27.48 -9.57
N GLY A 93 -19.48 26.53 -9.19
CA GLY A 93 -18.26 26.75 -8.44
C GLY A 93 -17.11 26.14 -9.22
N GLY A 94 -16.43 26.96 -10.03
CA GLY A 94 -15.16 26.56 -10.63
C GLY A 94 -14.23 26.11 -9.52
N GLY A 95 -13.78 24.85 -9.59
CA GLY A 95 -12.78 24.34 -8.67
C GLY A 95 -11.56 25.25 -8.77
N MET A 96 -11.21 25.95 -7.70
CA MET A 96 -9.92 26.62 -7.62
C MET A 96 -8.86 25.54 -7.77
N ILE A 97 -8.16 25.54 -8.91
CA ILE A 97 -6.94 24.76 -9.07
C ILE A 97 -6.00 25.28 -7.98
N SER A 98 -5.69 24.43 -7.00
CA SER A 98 -4.81 24.80 -5.91
C SER A 98 -3.44 25.14 -6.49
N ASN A 99 -2.89 26.31 -6.14
CA ASN A 99 -1.54 26.71 -6.56
C ASN A 99 -0.43 25.93 -5.83
N LYS A 100 -0.79 25.00 -4.93
CA LYS A 100 0.17 24.16 -4.20
C LYS A 100 0.70 23.05 -5.11
N PRO A 101 1.99 22.69 -5.00
CA PRO A 101 2.58 21.62 -5.78
C PRO A 101 1.97 20.24 -5.44
N GLU A 102 2.25 19.28 -6.30
CA GLU A 102 1.89 17.87 -6.14
C GLU A 102 3.16 17.05 -5.91
N ALA A 103 3.06 15.92 -5.21
CA ALA A 103 4.21 15.08 -4.91
C ALA A 103 3.88 13.60 -4.82
N TYR A 104 4.85 12.76 -5.19
CA TYR A 104 4.85 11.36 -4.80
C TYR A 104 5.33 11.26 -3.34
N VAL A 105 4.79 10.30 -2.59
CA VAL A 105 5.21 10.06 -1.21
C VAL A 105 5.39 8.57 -0.96
N THR A 106 6.44 8.19 -0.25
CA THR A 106 6.63 6.84 0.27
C THR A 106 7.04 6.88 1.74
N PHE A 107 6.97 5.75 2.42
CA PHE A 107 7.30 5.62 3.84
C PHE A 107 8.39 4.59 4.06
N LEU A 108 9.44 4.97 4.80
CA LEU A 108 10.55 4.10 5.19
C LEU A 108 10.70 4.11 6.71
N SER A 109 10.15 3.09 7.37
CA SER A 109 10.17 2.96 8.83
C SER A 109 11.28 2.07 9.39
N SER A 110 11.83 1.19 8.56
CA SER A 110 12.85 0.23 8.98
C SER A 110 13.71 -0.18 7.79
N ILE A 111 15.00 -0.37 8.07
CA ILE A 111 15.98 -0.95 7.13
C ILE A 111 16.66 -2.20 7.71
N ILE A 112 16.04 -2.82 8.73
CA ILE A 112 16.51 -4.11 9.27
C ILE A 112 16.54 -5.15 8.15
N ASP A 113 15.47 -5.17 7.34
CA ASP A 113 15.51 -5.80 6.03
C ASP A 113 16.04 -4.78 5.01
N PRO A 114 17.27 -4.96 4.48
CA PRO A 114 17.89 -3.99 3.57
C PRO A 114 17.12 -3.81 2.26
N TRP A 115 16.22 -4.75 1.91
CA TRP A 115 15.39 -4.65 0.73
C TRP A 115 14.45 -3.44 0.75
N TYR A 116 14.04 -2.94 1.93
CA TYR A 116 13.21 -1.74 2.01
C TYR A 116 13.97 -0.48 1.57
N LEU A 117 15.25 -0.34 1.94
CA LEU A 117 16.08 0.76 1.45
C LEU A 117 16.33 0.62 -0.05
N LEU A 118 16.64 -0.60 -0.53
CA LEU A 118 16.84 -0.84 -1.96
C LEU A 118 15.58 -0.49 -2.76
N SER A 119 14.40 -0.90 -2.29
CA SER A 119 13.14 -0.67 -2.99
C SER A 119 12.71 0.80 -2.94
N THR A 120 13.01 1.51 -1.85
CA THR A 120 12.86 2.98 -1.79
C THR A 120 13.74 3.68 -2.84
N ARG A 121 15.01 3.26 -3.00
CA ARG A 121 15.90 3.77 -4.05
C ARG A 121 15.39 3.42 -5.45
N LEU A 122 14.88 2.21 -5.63
CA LEU A 122 14.30 1.77 -6.90
C LEU A 122 13.10 2.63 -7.28
N LEU A 123 12.18 2.88 -6.35
CA LEU A 123 11.04 3.76 -6.56
C LEU A 123 11.47 5.19 -6.93
N LEU A 124 12.46 5.74 -6.23
CA LEU A 124 13.07 7.04 -6.54
C LEU A 124 13.62 7.07 -7.97
N TYR A 125 14.43 6.06 -8.35
CA TYR A 125 14.98 5.96 -9.69
C TYR A 125 13.88 5.86 -10.76
N GLN A 126 12.85 5.04 -10.53
CA GLN A 126 11.74 4.87 -11.45
C GLN A 126 10.98 6.19 -11.69
N LEU A 127 10.74 6.96 -10.63
CA LEU A 127 10.03 8.24 -10.70
C LEU A 127 10.89 9.38 -11.25
N ARG A 128 12.21 9.36 -11.08
CA ARG A 128 13.08 10.48 -11.49
C ARG A 128 13.84 10.27 -12.79
N HIS A 129 14.15 9.03 -13.14
CA HIS A 129 15.21 8.75 -14.12
C HIS A 129 14.85 7.69 -15.14
N HIS A 130 14.03 6.69 -14.78
CA HIS A 130 13.74 5.60 -15.69
C HIS A 130 12.89 6.09 -16.90
N PRO A 131 13.32 5.83 -18.15
CA PRO A 131 12.73 6.43 -19.35
C PRO A 131 11.22 6.22 -19.57
N ARG A 132 10.65 5.15 -19.02
CA ARG A 132 9.22 4.80 -19.22
C ARG A 132 8.30 5.31 -18.12
N THR A 133 8.85 5.62 -16.95
CA THR A 133 8.08 5.82 -15.72
C THR A 133 8.31 7.19 -15.11
N SER A 134 9.40 7.87 -15.48
CA SER A 134 9.81 9.12 -14.85
C SER A 134 8.75 10.22 -14.97
N ASP A 135 8.57 10.96 -13.89
CA ASP A 135 7.76 12.17 -13.78
C ASP A 135 8.57 13.25 -13.03
N PRO A 136 9.47 13.96 -13.72
CA PRO A 136 10.37 14.93 -13.08
C PRO A 136 9.64 16.19 -12.58
N ALA A 137 8.36 16.37 -12.90
CA ALA A 137 7.58 17.53 -12.47
C ALA A 137 7.20 17.48 -10.98
N ARG A 138 7.22 16.29 -10.37
CA ARG A 138 6.81 16.08 -8.98
C ARG A 138 7.95 15.42 -8.19
N PRO A 139 8.30 15.92 -6.99
CA PRO A 139 9.31 15.28 -6.17
C PRO A 139 8.79 13.96 -5.59
N LEU A 140 9.73 13.11 -5.15
CA LEU A 140 9.44 12.00 -4.24
C LEU A 140 9.83 12.42 -2.82
N ILE A 141 8.84 12.49 -1.95
CA ILE A 141 9.02 12.68 -0.52
C ILE A 141 9.14 11.31 0.14
N VAL A 142 10.21 11.09 0.92
CA VAL A 142 10.36 9.90 1.75
C VAL A 142 10.10 10.29 3.19
N LEU A 143 8.97 9.85 3.74
CA LEU A 143 8.73 9.93 5.16
C LEU A 143 9.61 8.91 5.88
N THR A 144 10.45 9.39 6.80
CA THR A 144 11.34 8.54 7.61
C THR A 144 10.99 8.64 9.08
N THR A 145 11.33 7.59 9.82
CA THR A 145 11.18 7.54 11.27
C THR A 145 12.53 7.83 11.97
N PRO A 146 12.54 8.14 13.29
CA PRO A 146 13.78 8.47 14.00
C PRO A 146 14.82 7.34 14.01
N GLN A 147 14.39 6.09 13.84
CA GLN A 147 15.29 4.93 13.77
C GLN A 147 16.03 4.79 12.43
N ILE A 148 15.64 5.51 11.38
CA ILE A 148 16.37 5.48 10.11
C ILE A 148 17.71 6.21 10.30
N PRO A 149 18.86 5.54 10.06
CA PRO A 149 20.17 6.18 10.21
C PRO A 149 20.36 7.34 9.22
N ALA A 150 21.02 8.41 9.66
CA ALA A 150 21.33 9.57 8.83
C ALA A 150 22.01 9.18 7.50
N ALA A 151 22.94 8.22 7.51
CA ALA A 151 23.60 7.76 6.29
C ALA A 151 22.64 7.17 5.23
N ALA A 152 21.49 6.62 5.63
CA ALA A 152 20.48 6.14 4.70
C ALA A 152 19.66 7.29 4.12
N GLU A 153 19.35 8.30 4.94
CA GLU A 153 18.70 9.54 4.49
C GLU A 153 19.60 10.33 3.55
N ASP A 154 20.86 10.58 3.95
CA ASP A 154 21.86 11.26 3.12
C ASP A 154 21.99 10.57 1.76
N LYS A 155 21.95 9.24 1.71
CA LYS A 155 22.00 8.49 0.46
C LYS A 155 20.78 8.77 -0.42
N LEU A 156 19.59 8.78 0.14
CA LEU A 156 18.34 9.06 -0.60
C LEU A 156 18.29 10.53 -1.06
N GLU A 157 18.72 11.48 -0.23
CA GLU A 157 18.83 12.90 -0.60
C GLU A 157 19.80 13.12 -1.76
N ASN A 158 20.98 12.49 -1.70
CA ASN A 158 21.98 12.55 -2.76
C ASN A 158 21.48 11.92 -4.08
N GLU A 159 20.57 10.94 -4.00
CA GLU A 159 19.89 10.34 -5.15
C GLU A 159 18.64 11.15 -5.59
N GLY A 160 18.31 12.24 -4.90
CA GLY A 160 17.28 13.21 -5.29
C GLY A 160 15.91 13.05 -4.62
N ALA A 161 15.81 12.33 -3.51
CA ALA A 161 14.61 12.33 -2.67
C ALA A 161 14.54 13.59 -1.77
N GLU A 162 13.32 13.98 -1.39
CA GLU A 162 13.11 14.91 -0.27
C GLU A 162 12.83 14.10 1.00
N ILE A 163 13.71 14.21 2.00
CA ILE A 163 13.50 13.51 3.28
C ILE A 163 12.64 14.35 4.20
N LYS A 164 11.63 13.71 4.79
CA LYS A 164 10.84 14.30 5.87
C LYS A 164 10.75 13.34 7.03
N ARG A 165 11.63 13.54 8.01
CA ARG A 165 11.60 12.79 9.27
C ARG A 165 10.36 13.19 10.08
N VAL A 166 9.62 12.20 10.55
CA VAL A 166 8.40 12.37 11.35
C VAL A 166 8.47 11.56 12.64
N GLU A 167 7.72 12.01 13.65
CA GLU A 167 7.62 11.31 14.93
C GLU A 167 6.79 10.04 14.81
N LEU A 168 7.12 9.03 15.62
CA LEU A 168 6.36 7.77 15.63
C LEU A 168 4.96 7.98 16.20
N LEU A 169 3.94 7.45 15.50
CA LEU A 169 2.56 7.45 15.97
C LEU A 169 2.23 6.12 16.68
N VAL A 170 2.69 5.99 17.93
CA VAL A 170 2.57 4.75 18.72
C VAL A 170 1.45 4.77 19.77
N ASP A 171 0.90 5.95 20.08
CA ASP A 171 0.03 6.13 21.24
C ASP A 171 -1.44 5.79 20.95
N GLY A 172 -1.90 4.73 21.61
CA GLY A 172 -3.32 4.39 21.73
C GLY A 172 -3.93 3.75 20.49
N PHE A 173 -3.19 3.51 19.41
CA PHE A 173 -3.71 2.74 18.27
C PHE A 173 -3.80 1.25 18.61
N PRO A 174 -4.91 0.58 18.22
CA PRO A 174 -5.04 -0.86 18.39
C PRO A 174 -4.03 -1.59 17.49
N VAL A 175 -3.47 -2.68 18.02
CA VAL A 175 -2.63 -3.63 17.27
C VAL A 175 -3.28 -5.01 17.31
N PRO A 176 -3.11 -5.86 16.28
CA PRO A 176 -3.63 -7.22 16.32
C PRO A 176 -3.14 -8.00 17.53
N GLU A 177 -4.00 -8.87 18.04
CA GLU A 177 -3.67 -9.77 19.14
C GLU A 177 -2.44 -10.62 18.80
N GLY A 178 -1.54 -10.79 19.77
CA GLY A 178 -0.28 -11.51 19.57
C GLY A 178 0.80 -10.75 18.79
N MET A 179 0.53 -9.54 18.28
CA MET A 179 1.49 -8.72 17.55
C MET A 179 1.99 -7.49 18.31
N GLY A 180 1.63 -7.34 19.58
CA GLY A 180 1.97 -6.18 20.41
C GLY A 180 3.48 -5.97 20.65
N GLU A 181 4.27 -7.03 20.53
CA GLU A 181 5.74 -7.00 20.62
C GLU A 181 6.42 -6.67 19.29
N ASN A 182 5.70 -6.74 18.16
CA ASN A 182 6.25 -6.47 16.85
C ASN A 182 6.20 -4.96 16.54
N HIS A 183 7.29 -4.26 16.84
CA HIS A 183 7.42 -2.81 16.66
C HIS A 183 7.04 -2.34 15.24
N HIS A 184 7.29 -3.15 14.20
CA HIS A 184 6.94 -2.81 12.82
C HIS A 184 5.45 -2.56 12.59
N TRP A 185 4.58 -3.17 13.40
CA TRP A 185 3.13 -3.01 13.26
C TRP A 185 2.65 -1.69 13.84
N LYS A 186 3.32 -1.18 14.87
CA LYS A 186 3.00 0.13 15.45
C LYS A 186 3.48 1.25 14.55
N ASP A 187 4.63 1.06 13.91
CA ASP A 187 5.22 2.08 13.04
C ASP A 187 4.33 2.40 11.83
N GLN A 188 3.49 1.47 11.36
CA GLN A 188 2.65 1.71 10.18
C GLN A 188 1.64 2.84 10.37
N TYR A 189 1.13 3.07 11.59
CA TYR A 189 0.28 4.24 11.85
C TYR A 189 0.98 5.57 11.62
N THR A 190 2.32 5.59 11.67
CA THR A 190 3.12 6.78 11.35
C THR A 190 2.93 7.22 9.89
N LYS A 191 2.50 6.31 9.01
CA LYS A 191 2.08 6.63 7.63
C LYS A 191 1.01 7.73 7.60
N LEU A 192 0.18 7.88 8.64
CA LEU A 192 -0.84 8.93 8.72
C LEU A 192 -0.27 10.36 8.60
N HIS A 193 1.03 10.57 8.85
CA HIS A 193 1.66 11.87 8.62
C HIS A 193 1.55 12.39 7.18
N ILE A 194 1.26 11.54 6.20
CA ILE A 194 0.97 11.97 4.81
C ILE A 194 -0.20 12.95 4.74
N PHE A 195 -1.20 12.81 5.62
CA PHE A 195 -2.35 13.74 5.67
C PHE A 195 -1.96 15.12 6.19
N ASN A 196 -0.83 15.26 6.90
CA ASN A 196 -0.35 16.53 7.42
C ASN A 196 0.63 17.26 6.47
N LEU A 197 0.81 16.79 5.24
CA LEU A 197 1.67 17.43 4.24
C LEU A 197 0.93 18.55 3.50
N THR A 198 0.35 19.49 4.25
CA THR A 198 -0.57 20.53 3.76
C THR A 198 0.09 21.61 2.88
N THR A 199 1.41 21.54 2.68
CA THR A 199 2.13 22.32 1.66
C THR A 199 1.84 21.85 0.24
N TYR A 200 1.30 20.63 0.07
CA TYR A 200 0.94 20.05 -1.21
C TYR A 200 -0.57 20.11 -1.44
N SER A 201 -0.99 20.17 -2.71
CA SER A 201 -2.39 20.10 -3.11
C SER A 201 -2.88 18.66 -3.15
N ARG A 202 -2.08 17.77 -3.73
CA ARG A 202 -2.35 16.34 -3.86
C ARG A 202 -1.07 15.53 -3.69
N LEU A 203 -1.22 14.34 -3.15
CA LEU A 203 -0.16 13.36 -3.03
C LEU A 203 -0.56 12.06 -3.69
N LEU A 204 0.39 11.38 -4.31
CA LEU A 204 0.25 9.98 -4.68
C LEU A 204 1.18 9.17 -3.79
N TYR A 205 0.58 8.54 -2.78
CA TYR A 205 1.26 7.66 -1.86
C TYR A 205 1.50 6.29 -2.52
N LEU A 206 2.74 5.83 -2.42
CA LEU A 206 3.23 4.56 -2.93
C LEU A 206 4.02 3.85 -1.82
N ASP A 207 3.62 2.64 -1.44
CA ASP A 207 4.49 1.78 -0.63
C ASP A 207 5.80 1.52 -1.39
N ASN A 208 6.90 1.38 -0.64
CA ASN A 208 8.24 1.30 -1.24
C ASN A 208 8.49 -0.03 -2.00
N ASP A 209 7.59 -1.00 -1.91
CA ASP A 209 7.57 -2.27 -2.65
C ASP A 209 6.70 -2.23 -3.91
N ILE A 210 6.45 -1.02 -4.45
CA ILE A 210 5.83 -0.82 -5.75
C ILE A 210 6.86 -0.84 -6.89
N LEU A 211 6.57 -1.64 -7.92
CA LEU A 211 7.28 -1.65 -9.21
C LEU A 211 6.45 -0.92 -10.26
N LEU A 212 7.02 0.09 -10.90
CA LEU A 212 6.38 0.86 -11.96
C LEU A 212 6.66 0.23 -13.33
N LEU A 213 5.60 -0.03 -14.09
CA LEU A 213 5.65 -0.52 -15.47
C LEU A 213 5.53 0.64 -16.47
N GLN A 214 4.75 1.67 -16.11
CA GLN A 214 4.47 2.85 -16.92
C GLN A 214 4.42 4.11 -16.06
N SER A 215 4.42 5.28 -16.69
CA SER A 215 4.28 6.56 -15.98
C SER A 215 2.92 6.65 -15.27
N LEU A 216 2.97 7.15 -14.03
CA LEU A 216 1.78 7.47 -13.23
C LEU A 216 1.24 8.89 -13.53
N ALA A 217 1.88 9.64 -14.44
CA ALA A 217 1.47 10.98 -14.83
C ALA A 217 -0.04 11.13 -15.15
N PRO A 218 -0.71 10.17 -15.83
CA PRO A 218 -2.13 10.27 -16.12
C PRO A 218 -3.04 10.35 -14.89
N LEU A 219 -2.64 9.80 -13.74
CA LEU A 219 -3.46 9.81 -12.53
C LEU A 219 -3.65 11.22 -11.97
N TRP A 220 -2.75 12.14 -12.27
CA TRP A 220 -2.87 13.54 -11.84
C TRP A 220 -3.93 14.29 -12.64
N GLU A 221 -4.35 13.81 -13.80
CA GLU A 221 -5.45 14.43 -14.55
C GLU A 221 -6.83 14.02 -14.02
N THR A 222 -6.89 13.12 -13.03
CA THR A 222 -8.15 12.72 -12.40
C THR A 222 -8.77 13.88 -11.62
N ASN A 223 -10.06 14.10 -11.83
CA ASN A 223 -10.85 15.15 -11.16
C ASN A 223 -11.96 14.52 -10.33
N LEU A 224 -11.55 13.76 -9.31
CA LEU A 224 -12.45 13.06 -8.40
C LEU A 224 -13.05 14.04 -7.38
N PRO A 225 -14.38 14.06 -7.15
CA PRO A 225 -15.03 15.00 -6.22
C PRO A 225 -14.46 15.03 -4.80
N THR A 226 -14.13 13.87 -4.22
CA THR A 226 -13.55 13.73 -2.87
C THR A 226 -12.18 14.37 -2.74
N MET A 227 -11.47 14.55 -3.86
CA MET A 227 -10.16 15.22 -3.88
C MET A 227 -10.25 16.74 -3.64
N LYS A 228 -11.46 17.30 -3.51
CA LYS A 228 -11.63 18.72 -3.21
C LYS A 228 -11.57 19.04 -1.72
N ASN A 229 -11.84 18.06 -0.85
CA ASN A 229 -12.14 18.29 0.58
C ASN A 229 -11.40 17.30 1.52
N GLY A 230 -10.14 16.98 1.24
CA GLY A 230 -9.36 16.09 2.14
C GLY A 230 -9.67 14.60 1.99
N GLY A 231 -10.13 14.18 0.81
CA GLY A 231 -10.49 12.79 0.51
C GLY A 231 -9.30 11.90 0.13
N VAL A 232 -9.63 10.63 -0.09
CA VAL A 232 -8.71 9.57 -0.53
C VAL A 232 -9.31 8.87 -1.74
N ALA A 233 -8.47 8.56 -2.72
CA ALA A 233 -8.80 7.68 -3.81
C ALA A 233 -7.74 6.59 -3.94
N GLY A 234 -8.12 5.41 -4.41
CA GLY A 234 -7.20 4.28 -4.55
C GLY A 234 -7.82 3.15 -5.35
N VAL A 235 -7.17 1.99 -5.33
CA VAL A 235 -7.72 0.77 -5.95
C VAL A 235 -8.08 -0.21 -4.86
N GLY A 236 -9.27 -0.78 -4.95
CA GLY A 236 -9.73 -1.80 -4.01
C GLY A 236 -9.02 -3.14 -4.25
N GLU A 237 -8.67 -3.84 -3.17
CA GLU A 237 -8.03 -5.17 -3.29
C GLU A 237 -9.06 -6.26 -3.51
N ARG A 238 -10.03 -6.29 -2.61
CA ARG A 238 -11.02 -7.37 -2.42
C ARG A 238 -12.24 -6.81 -1.70
N ASN A 239 -13.22 -7.66 -1.48
CA ASN A 239 -14.36 -7.29 -0.64
C ASN A 239 -13.92 -7.12 0.82
N LYS A 240 -14.51 -6.12 1.49
CA LYS A 240 -14.20 -5.74 2.89
C LYS A 240 -14.33 -6.92 3.85
N LEU A 241 -15.34 -7.77 3.68
CA LEU A 241 -15.57 -8.94 4.54
C LEU A 241 -14.43 -9.96 4.49
N SER A 242 -13.78 -10.12 3.34
CA SER A 242 -12.65 -11.05 3.18
C SER A 242 -11.37 -10.54 3.84
N MET A 243 -11.26 -9.23 4.08
CA MET A 243 -10.06 -8.56 4.57
C MET A 243 -10.05 -8.35 6.09
N VAL A 244 -11.15 -8.65 6.79
CA VAL A 244 -11.28 -8.32 8.22
C VAL A 244 -10.36 -9.17 9.12
N GLU A 245 -10.07 -10.42 8.75
CA GLU A 245 -9.32 -11.37 9.60
C GLU A 245 -8.41 -12.33 8.82
N ASN A 246 -8.30 -12.19 7.49
CA ASN A 246 -7.51 -13.11 6.70
C ASN A 246 -6.79 -12.39 5.56
N ASP A 247 -5.49 -12.65 5.45
CA ASP A 247 -4.67 -12.24 4.32
C ASP A 247 -4.82 -13.28 3.21
N LYS A 248 -5.90 -13.14 2.44
CA LYS A 248 -6.06 -13.88 1.18
C LYS A 248 -5.16 -13.23 0.13
N ARG A 249 -3.85 -13.58 0.14
CA ARG A 249 -2.84 -13.21 -0.88
C ARG A 249 -3.10 -13.85 -2.25
N THR A 250 -4.33 -13.78 -2.72
CA THR A 250 -4.78 -14.35 -3.98
C THR A 250 -5.62 -13.33 -4.70
N ARG A 251 -5.60 -13.37 -6.03
CA ARG A 251 -6.40 -12.48 -6.87
C ARG A 251 -7.91 -12.67 -6.61
N PRO A 252 -8.69 -11.57 -6.50
CA PRO A 252 -10.15 -11.66 -6.41
C PRO A 252 -10.75 -12.44 -7.57
N GLU A 253 -11.86 -13.13 -7.30
CA GLU A 253 -12.62 -13.80 -8.34
C GLU A 253 -13.23 -12.75 -9.29
N GLU A 254 -13.47 -13.15 -10.54
CA GLU A 254 -14.12 -12.26 -11.51
C GLU A 254 -15.50 -11.85 -11.00
N GLY A 255 -15.80 -10.55 -11.03
CA GLY A 255 -17.04 -9.98 -10.49
C GLY A 255 -17.08 -9.80 -8.97
N GLU A 256 -16.02 -10.15 -8.24
CA GLU A 256 -15.91 -9.85 -6.81
C GLU A 256 -15.89 -8.32 -6.58
N VAL A 257 -16.69 -7.84 -5.62
CA VAL A 257 -16.70 -6.44 -5.20
C VAL A 257 -15.35 -6.08 -4.58
N LYS A 258 -14.77 -4.94 -4.95
CA LYS A 258 -13.48 -4.46 -4.44
C LYS A 258 -13.65 -3.19 -3.61
N ASP A 259 -14.41 -3.28 -2.52
CA ASP A 259 -14.76 -2.15 -1.65
C ASP A 259 -13.82 -1.97 -0.44
N TYR A 260 -12.64 -2.61 -0.46
CA TYR A 260 -11.59 -2.44 0.54
C TYR A 260 -10.34 -1.78 -0.05
N LEU A 261 -10.08 -0.54 0.34
CA LEU A 261 -8.94 0.26 -0.09
C LEU A 261 -7.61 -0.40 0.31
N ASN A 262 -6.68 -0.52 -0.64
CA ASN A 262 -5.28 -0.81 -0.34
C ASN A 262 -4.56 0.46 0.16
N ALA A 263 -3.87 0.39 1.30
CA ALA A 263 -3.14 1.55 1.86
C ALA A 263 -1.70 1.70 1.34
N GLY A 264 -1.32 0.93 0.32
CA GLY A 264 -0.05 1.03 -0.38
C GLY A 264 -0.11 1.85 -1.67
N PHE A 265 -1.30 2.11 -2.22
CA PHE A 265 -1.48 2.94 -3.41
C PHE A 265 -2.68 3.88 -3.24
N MET A 266 -2.43 5.14 -2.93
CA MET A 266 -3.48 6.11 -2.61
C MET A 266 -3.18 7.49 -3.16
N MET A 267 -4.13 8.06 -3.88
CA MET A 267 -4.19 9.49 -4.16
C MET A 267 -4.87 10.19 -2.97
N ILE A 268 -4.24 11.23 -2.41
CA ILE A 268 -4.64 11.87 -1.15
C ILE A 268 -4.65 13.37 -1.31
N THR A 269 -5.66 14.02 -0.74
CA THR A 269 -5.65 15.48 -0.50
C THR A 269 -5.23 15.72 0.94
N PRO A 270 -4.03 16.27 1.21
CA PRO A 270 -3.58 16.52 2.57
C PRO A 270 -4.47 17.54 3.28
N ASP A 271 -4.84 17.23 4.51
CA ASP A 271 -5.70 18.06 5.35
C ASP A 271 -5.38 17.84 6.83
N GLU A 272 -5.07 18.94 7.53
CA GLU A 272 -4.63 18.89 8.92
C GLU A 272 -5.77 18.49 9.87
N GLU A 273 -7.01 18.90 9.58
CA GLU A 273 -8.18 18.48 10.35
C GLU A 273 -8.37 16.96 10.22
N ARG A 274 -8.33 16.43 9.00
CA ARG A 274 -8.38 15.00 8.71
C ARG A 274 -7.28 14.22 9.43
N PHE A 275 -6.05 14.71 9.39
CA PHE A 275 -4.94 14.10 10.12
C PHE A 275 -5.24 13.98 11.63
N ASN A 276 -5.77 15.05 12.23
CA ASN A 276 -6.11 15.07 13.65
C ASN A 276 -7.31 14.17 13.99
N GLU A 277 -8.27 14.02 13.07
CA GLU A 277 -9.40 13.11 13.21
C GLU A 277 -8.96 11.64 13.13
N LEU A 278 -8.18 11.27 12.10
CA LEU A 278 -7.67 9.91 11.89
C LEU A 278 -6.91 9.41 13.12
N ARG A 279 -6.13 10.28 13.78
CA ARG A 279 -5.41 9.95 15.02
C ARG A 279 -6.30 9.61 16.21
N LYS A 280 -7.57 10.02 16.18
CA LYS A 280 -8.57 9.75 17.23
C LYS A 280 -9.44 8.53 16.91
N VAL A 281 -9.37 7.98 15.70
CA VAL A 281 -10.19 6.85 15.27
C VAL A 281 -9.86 5.60 16.08
N ARG A 282 -10.88 4.97 16.67
CA ARG A 282 -10.80 3.73 17.45
C ARG A 282 -12.00 2.85 17.13
N GLY A 283 -12.02 1.62 17.65
CA GLY A 283 -13.18 0.73 17.50
C GLY A 283 -13.24 -0.05 16.18
N TYR A 284 -12.08 -0.30 15.56
CA TYR A 284 -11.94 -1.15 14.38
C TYR A 284 -11.08 -2.37 14.69
N LYS A 285 -11.21 -3.42 13.87
CA LYS A 285 -10.33 -4.59 13.92
C LYS A 285 -9.01 -4.23 13.22
N PRO A 286 -7.86 -4.24 13.91
CA PRO A 286 -6.61 -3.67 13.40
C PRO A 286 -5.84 -4.60 12.46
N PHE A 287 -6.50 -5.58 11.83
CA PHE A 287 -5.86 -6.44 10.84
C PHE A 287 -5.50 -5.57 9.62
N TYR A 288 -4.22 -5.47 9.28
CA TYR A 288 -3.65 -4.42 8.41
C TYR A 288 -3.67 -2.98 8.97
N MET A 289 -3.65 -2.82 10.30
CA MET A 289 -3.26 -1.58 11.01
C MET A 289 -3.90 -0.31 10.44
N GLU A 290 -3.10 0.55 9.81
CA GLU A 290 -3.51 1.81 9.23
C GLU A 290 -4.46 1.61 8.05
N GLN A 291 -4.32 0.55 7.26
CA GLN A 291 -5.28 0.23 6.21
C GLN A 291 -6.66 -0.09 6.78
N ALA A 292 -6.74 -0.82 7.89
CA ALA A 292 -8.01 -1.05 8.56
C ALA A 292 -8.59 0.22 9.17
N LEU A 293 -7.75 1.10 9.73
CA LEU A 293 -8.18 2.41 10.19
C LEU A 293 -8.76 3.23 9.03
N LEU A 294 -8.05 3.28 7.91
CA LEU A 294 -8.46 4.02 6.72
C LEU A 294 -9.76 3.45 6.14
N ASN A 295 -9.94 2.12 6.09
CA ASN A 295 -11.20 1.51 5.64
C ASN A 295 -12.35 1.60 6.66
N HIS A 296 -12.04 1.85 7.93
CA HIS A 296 -13.05 2.16 8.95
C HIS A 296 -13.54 3.59 8.81
N TYR A 297 -12.61 4.53 8.60
CA TYR A 297 -12.91 5.95 8.54
C TYR A 297 -13.44 6.36 7.15
N PHE A 298 -12.74 5.98 6.09
CA PHE A 298 -13.10 6.26 4.71
C PHE A 298 -14.04 5.21 4.12
N ASP A 299 -14.96 4.65 4.90
CA ASP A 299 -15.80 3.54 4.45
C ASP A 299 -16.56 3.85 3.15
N TRP A 300 -16.56 2.91 2.19
CA TRP A 300 -17.14 3.07 0.85
C TRP A 300 -18.62 3.48 0.87
N LYS A 301 -19.35 3.11 1.92
CA LYS A 301 -20.75 3.49 2.15
C LYS A 301 -20.94 4.41 3.36
N GLY A 302 -19.85 4.95 3.88
CA GLY A 302 -19.81 5.77 5.09
C GLY A 302 -19.91 7.26 4.81
N ALA A 303 -19.58 8.06 5.82
CA ALA A 303 -19.62 9.52 5.76
C ALA A 303 -18.48 10.13 4.93
N HIS A 304 -17.41 9.37 4.70
CA HIS A 304 -16.20 9.82 4.00
C HIS A 304 -15.75 8.78 2.97
N PRO A 305 -16.59 8.40 1.98
CA PRO A 305 -16.21 7.33 1.06
C PRO A 305 -14.93 7.68 0.29
N TRP A 306 -14.01 6.71 0.19
CA TRP A 306 -12.91 6.80 -0.76
C TRP A 306 -13.43 6.58 -2.20
N GLU A 307 -12.71 7.08 -3.19
CA GLU A 307 -13.07 6.92 -4.61
C GLU A 307 -12.11 5.98 -5.36
N GLU A 308 -12.66 5.27 -6.35
CA GLU A 308 -11.87 4.34 -7.16
C GLU A 308 -11.04 5.09 -8.21
N LEU A 309 -9.73 4.83 -8.21
CA LEU A 309 -8.82 5.15 -9.31
C LEU A 309 -8.96 4.12 -10.43
N ASP A 310 -8.35 4.39 -11.59
CA ASP A 310 -8.26 3.40 -12.67
C ASP A 310 -7.76 2.05 -12.11
N PRO A 311 -8.52 0.95 -12.26
CA PRO A 311 -8.10 -0.37 -11.78
C PRO A 311 -6.79 -0.87 -12.38
N LEU A 312 -6.35 -0.34 -13.54
CA LEU A 312 -5.04 -0.63 -14.13
C LEU A 312 -3.90 0.19 -13.52
N SER A 313 -4.17 1.10 -12.59
CA SER A 313 -3.11 1.87 -11.93
C SER A 313 -2.18 0.99 -11.08
N VAL A 314 -2.71 -0.05 -10.45
CA VAL A 314 -1.94 -0.99 -9.63
C VAL A 314 -2.55 -2.38 -9.61
N SER A 315 -1.71 -3.41 -9.80
CA SER A 315 -2.04 -4.80 -9.47
C SER A 315 -1.54 -5.14 -8.07
N HIS A 316 -2.47 -5.41 -7.14
CA HIS A 316 -2.17 -5.87 -5.77
C HIS A 316 -1.81 -7.35 -5.68
N PHE A 317 -2.03 -8.10 -6.76
CA PHE A 317 -1.70 -9.52 -6.85
C PHE A 317 -0.97 -9.76 -8.18
N PRO A 318 0.30 -9.35 -8.26
CA PRO A 318 1.07 -9.38 -9.51
C PRO A 318 1.15 -10.79 -10.09
N GLN A 319 0.81 -10.89 -11.36
CA GLN A 319 1.02 -12.08 -12.19
C GLN A 319 1.80 -11.68 -13.43
N LYS A 320 2.45 -12.64 -14.10
CA LYS A 320 3.23 -12.36 -15.31
C LYS A 320 2.43 -11.70 -16.41
N GLU A 321 1.13 -11.97 -16.50
CA GLU A 321 0.23 -11.33 -17.48
C GLU A 321 0.08 -9.82 -17.23
N ASP A 322 0.26 -9.36 -15.98
CA ASP A 322 0.13 -7.95 -15.63
C ASP A 322 1.26 -7.10 -16.22
N LEU A 323 2.42 -7.71 -16.55
CA LEU A 323 3.55 -7.05 -17.21
C LEU A 323 3.18 -6.49 -18.58
N THR A 324 2.19 -7.09 -19.25
CA THR A 324 1.70 -6.69 -20.57
C THR A 324 0.21 -6.35 -20.60
N GLY A 325 -0.49 -6.54 -19.48
CA GLY A 325 -1.93 -6.31 -19.32
C GLY A 325 -2.36 -4.85 -19.20
N GLY A 326 -1.44 -3.90 -19.42
CA GLY A 326 -1.73 -2.46 -19.36
C GLY A 326 -1.65 -1.86 -17.96
N TYR A 327 -1.24 -2.62 -16.94
CA TYR A 327 -1.03 -2.07 -15.60
C TYR A 327 0.08 -1.01 -15.60
N GLN A 328 -0.10 0.03 -14.79
CA GLN A 328 0.90 1.07 -14.59
C GLN A 328 1.91 0.67 -13.51
N SER A 329 1.48 -0.12 -12.52
CA SER A 329 2.34 -0.58 -11.43
C SER A 329 1.91 -1.92 -10.84
N LEU A 330 2.83 -2.57 -10.12
CA LEU A 330 2.64 -3.83 -9.40
C LEU A 330 3.03 -3.63 -7.94
N HIS A 331 2.20 -4.11 -7.01
CA HIS A 331 2.43 -3.98 -5.57
C HIS A 331 2.61 -5.37 -4.94
N ALA A 332 3.86 -5.70 -4.60
CA ALA A 332 4.23 -6.91 -3.85
C ALA A 332 5.68 -6.77 -3.36
N LYS A 333 6.05 -7.52 -2.32
CA LYS A 333 7.45 -7.62 -1.90
C LYS A 333 8.19 -8.55 -2.87
N MET A 334 8.67 -8.00 -3.98
CA MET A 334 9.28 -8.76 -5.08
C MET A 334 10.43 -9.69 -4.63
N TRP A 335 11.10 -9.36 -3.53
CA TRP A 335 12.18 -10.15 -2.94
C TRP A 335 11.74 -11.27 -2.00
N LYS A 336 10.44 -11.36 -1.66
CA LYS A 336 9.92 -12.20 -0.56
C LYS A 336 8.64 -12.96 -0.91
N ASP A 337 7.70 -12.30 -1.58
CA ASP A 337 6.38 -12.85 -1.85
C ASP A 337 6.46 -13.98 -2.90
N ASP A 338 5.44 -14.84 -2.91
CA ASP A 338 5.34 -15.94 -3.87
C ASP A 338 4.67 -15.43 -5.15
N ILE A 339 5.46 -14.84 -6.03
CA ILE A 339 5.04 -14.24 -7.30
C ILE A 339 5.73 -14.92 -8.49
N ASP A 340 5.17 -14.74 -9.68
CA ASP A 340 5.70 -15.33 -10.91
C ASP A 340 7.15 -14.91 -11.15
N LYS A 341 7.97 -15.86 -11.61
CA LYS A 341 9.40 -15.66 -11.82
C LYS A 341 9.66 -14.52 -12.80
N GLU A 342 8.83 -14.40 -13.83
CA GLU A 342 8.91 -13.35 -14.85
C GLU A 342 8.76 -11.95 -14.25
N VAL A 343 7.93 -11.79 -13.22
CA VAL A 343 7.78 -10.51 -12.49
C VAL A 343 9.04 -10.22 -11.67
N VAL A 344 9.59 -11.24 -10.99
CA VAL A 344 10.85 -11.11 -10.23
C VAL A 344 12.01 -10.76 -11.15
N ASP A 345 12.13 -11.44 -12.29
CA ASP A 345 13.18 -11.21 -13.28
C ASP A 345 13.11 -9.77 -13.82
N HIS A 346 11.90 -9.29 -14.12
CA HIS A 346 11.70 -7.91 -14.54
C HIS A 346 12.13 -6.91 -13.45
N TRP A 347 11.74 -7.14 -12.19
CA TRP A 347 12.17 -6.31 -11.06
C TRP A 347 13.70 -6.30 -10.89
N GLU A 348 14.37 -7.45 -11.02
CA GLU A 348 15.83 -7.53 -10.95
C GLU A 348 16.52 -6.79 -12.10
N GLU A 349 15.93 -6.77 -13.30
CA GLU A 349 16.42 -5.97 -14.43
C GLU A 349 16.38 -4.48 -14.12
N ILE A 350 15.27 -3.96 -13.59
CA ILE A 350 15.17 -2.53 -13.24
C ILE A 350 16.15 -2.15 -12.12
N ILE A 351 16.42 -3.06 -11.16
CA ILE A 351 17.48 -2.83 -10.17
C ILE A 351 18.85 -2.72 -10.83
N LYS A 352 19.17 -3.59 -11.81
CA LYS A 352 20.44 -3.51 -12.53
C LYS A 352 20.55 -2.17 -13.26
N ASP A 353 19.48 -1.71 -13.90
CA ASP A 353 19.45 -0.42 -14.59
C ASP A 353 19.70 0.74 -13.61
N MET A 354 19.04 0.72 -12.45
CA MET A 354 19.25 1.71 -11.39
C MET A 354 20.71 1.74 -10.90
N GLU A 355 21.29 0.59 -10.57
CA GLU A 355 22.66 0.55 -10.06
C GLU A 355 23.67 0.97 -11.14
N GLN A 356 23.43 0.61 -12.41
CA GLN A 356 24.24 1.10 -13.52
C GLN A 356 24.16 2.62 -13.67
N PHE A 357 22.96 3.20 -13.56
CA PHE A 357 22.76 4.65 -13.60
C PHE A 357 23.58 5.37 -12.54
N TRP A 358 23.53 4.91 -11.27
CA TRP A 358 24.27 5.55 -10.18
C TRP A 358 25.77 5.30 -10.24
N ASN A 359 26.22 4.14 -10.71
CA ASN A 359 27.65 3.85 -10.87
C ASN A 359 28.31 4.63 -12.02
N SER A 360 27.53 5.19 -12.93
CA SER A 360 28.03 5.96 -14.09
C SER A 360 28.25 7.45 -13.82
N ARG A 361 27.98 7.95 -12.60
CA ARG A 361 27.95 9.38 -12.26
C ARG A 361 29.02 9.82 -11.28
#